data_AF-A0A7X4FMX3-F1
#
_entry.id   AF-A0A7X4FMX3-F1
#
_cell.length_a   1.000
_cell.length_b   1.000
_cell.length_c   1.000
_cell.angle_alpha   90.00
_cell.angle_beta   90.00
_cell.angle_gamma   90.00
#
_symmetry.space_group_name_H-M   'P 1'
#
loop_
_entity.id
_entity.type
_entity.pdbx_description
1 polymer ?
#
loop_
_entity_poly.entity_id
_entity_poly.type
_entity_poly.pdbx_seq_one_letter_code
_entity_poly.pdbx_strand_id
1 'polypeptide(L)'
;MGSFTFRCLTYLIGAMSGLSFLMSSIQMWSRCCRSCRLWGSILIFKRSMMKYFVLMVGCLAVLVGCEAERDPSSLFGPDASRVLVVDALLIVDKPLPQVLVSETVKANVGYSERWAGVGDAEVVITQGEQTFVYRPSSGFSSGSYRPPLNAPLVLPNTTYNLRVRSQGREATAQTITPGRFDIREAALIDDQTLEVIRPLNRYEDGNVQENRVVYQEGLLEMRFDPLPASGYHIAIESLDPESDFVVYSDLVDEDERADFERYGSSPAFEATDGIVRFPWFAVAYAGPHVIRIYAVDKNWFDLIRSVPEFFQDDDGNAFQPGGLAGDNFERPLFNVDGGIGIFGSASVDSVGFEVLPRPSQ
;
A
#
# COMPACT_ATOMS: atom_id res chain seq x y z
N MET A 1 36.74 15.41 4.68
CA MET A 1 37.51 14.53 3.77
C MET A 1 37.34 15.06 2.36
N GLY A 2 38.36 15.73 1.86
CA GLY A 2 38.44 16.22 0.49
C GLY A 2 39.62 15.57 -0.20
N SER A 3 39.51 15.38 -1.51
CA SER A 3 40.59 15.21 -2.49
C SER A 3 40.04 14.42 -3.68
N PHE A 4 39.39 15.10 -4.63
CA PHE A 4 39.15 14.52 -5.97
C PHE A 4 39.09 15.56 -7.10
N THR A 5 39.08 16.85 -6.82
CA THR A 5 38.92 17.91 -7.84
C THR A 5 40.21 18.46 -8.45
N PHE A 6 41.40 18.00 -8.06
CA PHE A 6 42.67 18.61 -8.51
C PHE A 6 43.39 17.94 -9.69
N ARG A 7 42.97 16.75 -10.15
CA ARG A 7 43.67 16.03 -11.23
C ARG A 7 43.17 16.32 -12.65
N CYS A 8 41.98 16.92 -12.81
CA CYS A 8 41.44 17.23 -14.15
C CYS A 8 41.97 18.57 -14.72
N LEU A 9 42.36 19.51 -13.86
CA LEU A 9 42.84 20.84 -14.27
C LEU A 9 44.27 20.82 -14.84
N THR A 10 45.08 19.81 -14.49
CA THR A 10 46.49 19.72 -14.95
C THR A 10 46.62 19.18 -16.38
N TYR A 11 45.66 18.37 -16.84
CA TYR A 11 45.66 17.83 -18.20
C TYR A 11 45.24 18.87 -19.26
N LEU A 12 44.39 19.84 -18.88
CA LEU A 12 43.93 20.90 -19.78
C LEU A 12 45.00 21.99 -20.03
N ILE A 13 45.93 22.22 -19.11
CA ILE A 13 47.00 23.21 -19.28
C ILE A 13 48.14 22.65 -20.16
N GLY A 14 48.39 21.34 -20.16
CA GLY A 14 49.41 20.72 -21.03
C GLY A 14 49.04 20.67 -22.52
N ALA A 15 47.75 20.64 -22.85
CA ALA A 15 47.28 20.65 -24.24
C ALA A 15 47.36 22.05 -24.89
N MET A 16 47.32 23.12 -24.10
CA MET A 16 47.39 24.50 -24.61
C MET A 16 48.82 24.96 -24.93
N SER A 17 49.86 24.34 -24.38
CA SER A 17 51.26 24.62 -24.74
C SER A 17 51.70 23.99 -26.09
N GLY A 18 50.99 22.97 -26.58
CA GLY A 18 51.31 22.30 -27.85
C GLY A 18 50.83 23.06 -29.10
N LEU A 19 49.76 23.86 -28.99
CA LEU A 19 49.21 24.61 -30.14
C LEU A 19 50.02 25.88 -30.49
N SER A 20 50.75 26.47 -29.53
CA SER A 20 51.61 27.61 -29.80
C SER A 20 52.88 27.24 -30.58
N PHE A 21 53.32 25.98 -30.56
CA PHE A 21 54.50 25.51 -31.31
C PHE A 21 54.20 25.23 -32.80
N LEU A 22 52.96 24.84 -33.12
CA LEU A 22 52.54 24.58 -34.51
C LEU A 22 52.26 25.88 -35.30
N MET A 23 51.89 26.98 -34.63
CA MET A 23 51.70 28.27 -35.31
C MET A 23 53.00 29.04 -35.59
N SER A 24 54.09 28.79 -34.85
CA SER A 24 55.40 29.41 -35.15
C SER A 24 56.09 28.79 -36.37
N SER A 25 55.82 27.51 -36.62
CA SER A 25 56.37 26.74 -37.76
C SER A 25 55.81 27.17 -39.13
N ILE A 26 54.61 27.78 -39.15
CA ILE A 26 53.94 28.19 -40.39
C ILE A 26 54.38 29.59 -40.85
N GLN A 27 54.92 30.43 -39.95
CA GLN A 27 55.44 31.75 -40.32
C GLN A 27 56.85 31.70 -40.93
N MET A 28 57.63 30.64 -40.70
CA MET A 28 59.00 30.50 -41.20
C MET A 28 59.11 29.98 -42.64
N TRP A 29 58.00 29.54 -43.25
CA TRP A 29 57.95 29.12 -44.67
C TRP A 29 57.39 30.19 -45.63
N SER A 30 57.01 31.37 -45.12
CA SER A 30 56.41 32.44 -45.94
C SER A 30 57.40 33.46 -46.53
N ARG A 31 58.72 33.28 -46.31
CA ARG A 31 59.78 34.16 -46.86
C ARG A 31 60.63 33.56 -47.97
N CYS A 32 60.36 32.34 -48.42
CA CYS A 32 61.17 31.68 -49.46
C CYS A 32 60.31 31.09 -50.57
N CYS A 33 59.45 31.90 -51.22
CA CYS A 33 58.98 31.64 -52.58
C CYS A 33 58.23 32.86 -53.15
N ARG A 34 59.00 33.88 -53.59
CA ARG A 34 58.56 34.75 -54.68
C ARG A 34 58.93 34.03 -55.98
N SER A 35 57.95 33.93 -56.89
CA SER A 35 58.04 33.33 -58.22
C SER A 35 57.68 31.85 -58.32
N CYS A 36 56.37 31.56 -58.30
CA CYS A 36 55.78 30.64 -59.27
C CYS A 36 54.24 30.76 -59.26
N ARG A 37 53.67 30.84 -60.46
CA ARG A 37 52.23 30.86 -60.73
C ARG A 37 51.59 29.53 -60.29
N LEU A 38 50.86 29.52 -59.19
CA LEU A 38 49.87 28.48 -58.87
C LEU A 38 48.98 28.95 -57.69
N TRP A 39 48.27 30.06 -57.90
CA TRP A 39 47.36 30.64 -56.90
C TRP A 39 45.91 30.13 -56.97
N GLY A 40 45.59 29.23 -57.92
CA GLY A 40 44.22 28.70 -58.09
C GLY A 40 43.86 27.51 -57.20
N SER A 41 44.83 26.70 -56.78
CA SER A 41 44.53 25.38 -56.18
C SER A 41 44.58 25.35 -54.64
N ILE A 42 45.20 26.36 -54.00
CA ILE A 42 45.35 26.40 -52.53
C ILE A 42 44.06 26.90 -51.84
N LEU A 43 43.25 27.73 -52.51
CA LEU A 43 42.01 28.25 -51.94
C LEU A 43 40.89 27.19 -51.85
N ILE A 44 40.89 26.20 -52.75
CA ILE A 44 39.90 25.11 -52.76
C ILE A 44 40.20 24.11 -51.64
N PHE A 45 41.49 23.85 -51.36
CA PHE A 45 41.90 22.93 -50.30
C PHE A 45 41.57 23.47 -48.90
N LYS A 46 41.74 24.78 -48.66
CA LYS A 46 41.42 25.44 -47.38
C LYS A 46 39.93 25.42 -47.03
N ARG A 47 39.06 25.52 -48.05
CA ARG A 47 37.59 25.53 -47.88
C ARG A 47 37.01 24.12 -47.68
N SER A 48 37.68 23.09 -48.20
CA SER A 48 37.31 21.68 -47.97
C SER A 48 37.73 21.21 -46.59
N MET A 49 38.97 21.50 -46.17
CA MET A 49 39.51 21.06 -44.88
C MET A 49 38.79 21.70 -43.67
N MET A 50 38.29 22.94 -43.83
CA MET A 50 37.51 23.62 -42.79
C MET A 50 36.07 23.08 -42.68
N LYS A 51 35.48 22.56 -43.77
CA LYS A 51 34.19 21.86 -43.71
C LYS A 51 34.32 20.54 -42.96
N TYR A 52 35.37 19.75 -43.23
CA TYR A 52 35.61 18.50 -42.51
C TYR A 52 35.97 18.74 -41.04
N PHE A 53 36.71 19.81 -40.71
CA PHE A 53 37.01 20.16 -39.33
C PHE A 53 35.76 20.60 -38.54
N VAL A 54 34.89 21.41 -39.14
CA VAL A 54 33.61 21.79 -38.51
C VAL A 54 32.68 20.58 -38.36
N LEU A 55 32.69 19.66 -39.31
CA LEU A 55 31.90 18.42 -39.24
C LEU A 55 32.46 17.44 -38.20
N MET A 56 33.79 17.36 -38.05
CA MET A 56 34.45 16.58 -36.99
C MET A 56 34.19 17.16 -35.60
N VAL A 57 34.32 18.48 -35.42
CA VAL A 57 34.04 19.15 -34.14
C VAL A 57 32.54 19.10 -33.81
N GLY A 58 31.66 19.19 -34.81
CA GLY A 58 30.22 18.99 -34.65
C GLY A 58 29.87 17.55 -34.24
N CYS A 59 30.47 16.54 -34.87
CA CYS A 59 30.29 15.14 -34.47
C CYS A 59 30.86 14.84 -33.07
N LEU A 60 31.97 15.48 -32.70
CA LEU A 60 32.52 15.34 -31.34
C LEU A 60 31.61 15.98 -30.29
N ALA A 61 30.96 17.11 -30.62
CA ALA A 61 30.00 17.77 -29.72
C ALA A 61 28.69 16.98 -29.54
N VAL A 62 28.28 16.17 -30.52
CA VAL A 62 27.14 15.24 -30.40
C VAL A 62 27.48 14.04 -29.50
N LEU A 63 28.75 13.63 -29.42
CA LEU A 63 29.20 12.55 -28.55
C LEU A 63 29.49 12.98 -27.10
N VAL A 64 29.53 14.29 -26.83
CA VAL A 64 29.49 14.85 -25.46
C VAL A 64 28.07 15.32 -25.11
N GLY A 65 27.06 14.85 -25.87
CA GLY A 65 25.68 14.91 -25.42
C GLY A 65 25.61 14.21 -24.07
N CYS A 66 25.23 14.96 -23.02
CA CYS A 66 25.16 14.51 -21.63
C CYS A 66 24.81 13.03 -21.56
N GLU A 67 25.73 12.22 -21.03
CA GLU A 67 25.27 11.13 -20.18
C GLU A 67 24.31 11.80 -19.20
N ALA A 68 23.02 11.52 -19.35
CA ALA A 68 22.07 11.81 -18.30
C ALA A 68 22.48 10.87 -17.18
N GLU A 69 23.48 11.28 -16.40
CA GLU A 69 23.91 10.65 -15.17
C GLU A 69 22.71 10.78 -14.24
N ARG A 70 21.77 9.84 -14.42
CA ARG A 70 20.68 9.62 -13.49
C ARG A 70 21.37 9.15 -12.24
N ASP A 71 21.34 10.00 -11.21
CA ASP A 71 21.68 9.57 -9.87
C ASP A 71 20.92 8.25 -9.61
N PRO A 72 21.58 7.15 -9.23
CA PRO A 72 20.90 5.91 -8.89
C PRO A 72 19.78 6.12 -7.86
N SER A 73 19.87 7.16 -7.02
CA SER A 73 18.82 7.58 -6.09
C SER A 73 17.56 8.10 -6.78
N SER A 74 17.62 8.53 -8.05
CA SER A 74 16.48 8.96 -8.86
C SER A 74 15.77 7.81 -9.58
N LEU A 75 16.31 6.59 -9.54
CA LEU A 75 15.62 5.37 -10.03
C LEU A 75 14.57 4.88 -9.02
N PHE A 76 14.82 5.16 -7.75
CA PHE A 76 13.87 4.97 -6.67
C PHE A 76 13.18 6.33 -6.47
N GLY A 77 11.90 6.35 -6.12
CA GLY A 77 11.17 7.61 -5.92
C GLY A 77 11.82 8.53 -4.87
N PRO A 78 11.27 9.74 -4.61
CA PRO A 78 11.79 10.62 -3.56
C PRO A 78 11.99 9.86 -2.24
N ASP A 79 13.04 10.20 -1.48
CA ASP A 79 13.34 9.60 -0.16
C ASP A 79 12.12 9.78 0.75
N ALA A 80 11.25 8.76 0.75
CA ALA A 80 9.99 8.76 1.47
C ALA A 80 10.21 8.31 2.92
N SER A 81 11.40 8.49 3.48
CA SER A 81 11.66 8.24 4.89
C SER A 81 11.09 9.35 5.77
N ARG A 82 10.69 8.98 6.99
CA ARG A 82 10.12 9.86 8.01
C ARG A 82 8.79 10.51 7.62
N VAL A 83 8.01 9.88 6.75
CA VAL A 83 6.60 10.20 6.53
C VAL A 83 5.79 9.64 7.70
N LEU A 84 4.90 10.43 8.28
CA LEU A 84 4.03 9.95 9.35
C LEU A 84 3.07 8.88 8.82
N VAL A 85 2.96 7.77 9.54
CA VAL A 85 2.02 6.68 9.27
C VAL A 85 1.02 6.64 10.41
N VAL A 86 -0.26 6.69 10.07
CA VAL A 86 -1.37 6.64 11.02
C VAL A 86 -2.12 5.32 10.86
N ASP A 87 -2.50 4.69 11.96
CA ASP A 87 -3.44 3.58 11.95
C ASP A 87 -4.43 3.72 13.12
N ALA A 88 -5.71 3.90 12.75
CA ALA A 88 -6.84 3.85 13.65
C ALA A 88 -8.15 3.59 12.89
N LEU A 89 -8.95 2.66 13.41
CA LEU A 89 -10.27 2.29 12.89
C LEU A 89 -11.35 2.52 13.94
N LEU A 90 -12.30 3.40 13.64
CA LEU A 90 -13.45 3.70 14.50
C LEU A 90 -14.59 2.73 14.20
N ILE A 91 -14.93 1.86 15.15
CA ILE A 91 -16.07 0.96 15.02
C ILE A 91 -17.26 1.52 15.79
N VAL A 92 -18.38 1.74 15.10
CA VAL A 92 -19.64 2.23 15.69
C VAL A 92 -20.02 1.39 16.92
N ASP A 93 -20.42 2.07 18.00
CA ASP A 93 -20.75 1.48 19.32
C ASP A 93 -19.62 0.79 20.07
N LYS A 94 -18.40 0.86 19.56
CA LYS A 94 -17.21 0.47 20.32
C LYS A 94 -16.54 1.71 20.93
N PRO A 95 -15.72 1.53 21.99
CA PRO A 95 -14.89 2.61 22.50
C PRO A 95 -14.01 3.19 21.40
N LEU A 96 -13.62 4.47 21.54
CA LEU A 96 -12.59 5.04 20.68
C LEU A 96 -11.34 4.12 20.67
N PRO A 97 -10.76 3.85 19.49
CA PRO A 97 -9.65 2.91 19.38
C PRO A 97 -8.37 3.53 19.94
N GLN A 98 -7.34 2.70 20.09
CA GLN A 98 -5.98 3.22 20.17
C GLN A 98 -5.58 3.80 18.80
N VAL A 99 -4.79 4.88 18.80
CA VAL A 99 -4.16 5.41 17.58
C VAL A 99 -2.70 4.99 17.57
N LEU A 100 -2.28 4.33 16.49
CA LEU A 100 -0.89 4.02 16.21
C LEU A 100 -0.31 5.11 15.31
N VAL A 101 0.84 5.64 15.69
CA VAL A 101 1.61 6.62 14.94
C VAL A 101 3.04 6.10 14.80
N SER A 102 3.43 5.85 13.56
CA SER A 102 4.80 5.47 13.22
C SER A 102 5.34 6.39 12.12
N GLU A 103 6.57 6.14 11.69
CA GLU A 103 7.16 6.81 10.54
C GLU A 103 7.82 5.82 9.58
N THR A 104 7.78 6.12 8.29
CA THR A 104 8.45 5.32 7.28
C THR A 104 9.97 5.30 7.51
N VAL A 105 10.59 4.15 7.28
CA VAL A 105 12.04 3.99 7.37
C VAL A 105 12.65 3.92 5.96
N LYS A 106 13.95 4.18 5.86
CA LYS A 106 14.67 4.02 4.59
C LYS A 106 14.69 2.55 4.20
N ALA A 107 14.62 2.27 2.89
CA ALA A 107 14.57 0.90 2.36
C ALA A 107 15.78 0.02 2.76
N ASN A 108 16.92 0.63 3.11
CA ASN A 108 18.12 -0.08 3.55
C ASN A 108 18.21 -0.26 5.08
N VAL A 109 17.15 0.08 5.83
CA VAL A 109 17.09 -0.04 7.28
C VAL A 109 16.03 -1.10 7.62
N GLY A 110 16.38 -2.05 8.49
CA GLY A 110 15.42 -3.05 8.97
C GLY A 110 14.25 -2.37 9.69
N TYR A 111 13.03 -2.74 9.29
CA TYR A 111 11.82 -2.24 9.93
C TYR A 111 11.54 -2.98 11.25
N SER A 112 11.13 -2.23 12.27
CA SER A 112 10.39 -2.80 13.40
C SER A 112 9.46 -1.73 13.96
N GLU A 113 8.28 -2.12 14.39
CA GLU A 113 7.29 -1.22 14.98
C GLU A 113 7.85 -0.42 16.17
N ARG A 114 8.64 -1.06 17.04
CA ARG A 114 9.27 -0.41 18.20
C ARG A 114 10.20 0.74 17.80
N TRP A 115 10.88 0.64 16.67
CA TRP A 115 11.84 1.66 16.22
C TRP A 115 11.20 2.71 15.31
N ALA A 116 10.16 2.34 14.57
CA ALA A 116 9.40 3.23 13.71
C ALA A 116 8.34 4.04 14.48
N GLY A 117 7.95 3.61 15.68
CA GLY A 117 6.95 4.28 16.51
C GLY A 117 7.33 5.71 16.90
N VAL A 118 6.43 6.66 16.65
CA VAL A 118 6.61 8.07 17.00
C VAL A 118 6.07 8.32 18.40
N GLY A 119 6.96 8.40 19.39
CA GLY A 119 6.60 8.52 20.81
C GLY A 119 6.33 9.94 21.35
N ASP A 120 6.55 10.97 20.53
CA ASP A 120 6.48 12.39 20.91
C ASP A 120 5.34 13.16 20.18
N ALA A 121 4.36 12.45 19.64
CA ALA A 121 3.27 13.04 18.89
C ALA A 121 2.17 13.62 19.78
N GLU A 122 1.65 14.77 19.39
CA GLU A 122 0.36 15.27 19.84
C GLU A 122 -0.73 14.64 18.99
N VAL A 123 -1.57 13.80 19.58
CA VAL A 123 -2.65 13.08 18.89
C VAL A 123 -4.00 13.53 19.43
N VAL A 124 -4.84 14.04 18.54
CA VAL A 124 -6.16 14.59 18.87
C VAL A 124 -7.19 14.09 17.87
N ILE A 125 -8.31 13.58 18.37
CA ILE A 125 -9.52 13.35 17.58
C ILE A 125 -10.59 14.33 18.00
N THR A 126 -11.25 14.97 17.03
CA THR A 126 -12.38 15.88 17.27
C THR A 126 -13.67 15.34 16.67
N GLN A 127 -14.78 15.62 17.36
CA GLN A 127 -16.14 15.28 16.97
C GLN A 127 -17.02 16.51 17.22
N GLY A 128 -17.33 17.27 16.15
CA GLY A 128 -17.97 18.58 16.31
C GLY A 128 -17.12 19.49 17.20
N GLU A 129 -17.68 19.93 18.33
CA GLU A 129 -16.97 20.75 19.34
C GLU A 129 -16.20 19.92 20.38
N GLN A 130 -16.44 18.61 20.44
CA GLN A 130 -15.76 17.74 21.39
C GLN A 130 -14.34 17.42 20.91
N THR A 131 -13.40 17.46 21.86
CA THR A 131 -11.98 17.19 21.60
C THR A 131 -11.48 16.09 22.52
N PHE A 132 -10.96 15.02 21.93
CA PHE A 132 -10.37 13.89 22.63
C PHE A 132 -8.86 13.95 22.47
N VAL A 133 -8.17 14.32 23.56
CA VAL A 133 -6.70 14.36 23.59
C VAL A 133 -6.19 12.99 24.00
N TYR A 134 -5.40 12.37 23.13
CA TYR A 134 -4.84 11.06 23.37
C TYR A 134 -3.53 11.16 24.13
N ARG A 135 -3.22 10.12 24.93
CA ARG A 135 -1.99 10.05 25.72
C ARG A 135 -1.14 8.87 25.29
N PRO A 136 0.19 9.01 25.28
CA PRO A 136 1.07 7.89 24.95
C PRO A 136 0.87 6.74 25.94
N SER A 137 0.77 5.52 25.41
CA SER A 137 0.79 4.30 26.21
C SER A 137 2.13 4.15 26.93
N SER A 138 2.11 3.65 28.17
CA SER A 138 3.33 3.42 28.94
C SER A 138 4.24 2.40 28.23
N GLY A 139 5.46 2.84 27.89
CA GLY A 139 6.48 2.03 27.20
C GLY A 139 7.28 2.90 26.24
N PHE A 140 8.61 2.83 26.28
CA PHE A 140 9.45 3.58 25.35
C PHE A 140 9.12 3.17 23.90
N SER A 141 8.97 4.18 23.03
CA SER A 141 8.89 4.08 21.55
C SER A 141 7.74 3.26 20.93
N SER A 142 6.60 3.09 21.63
CA SER A 142 5.50 2.27 21.10
C SER A 142 4.71 2.91 19.95
N GLY A 143 4.83 4.22 19.71
CA GLY A 143 3.96 4.93 18.76
C GLY A 143 2.47 4.83 19.10
N SER A 144 2.13 4.37 20.31
CA SER A 144 0.77 4.01 20.70
C SER A 144 0.16 5.09 21.57
N TYR A 145 -1.03 5.54 21.19
CA TYR A 145 -1.77 6.60 21.88
C TYR A 145 -3.16 6.11 22.26
N ARG A 146 -3.54 6.26 23.53
CA ARG A 146 -4.83 5.82 24.07
C ARG A 146 -5.81 6.99 24.22
N PRO A 147 -7.11 6.74 24.01
CA PRO A 147 -8.14 7.74 24.23
C PRO A 147 -8.26 8.11 25.73
N PRO A 148 -8.90 9.24 26.06
CA PRO A 148 -9.22 9.56 27.45
C PRO A 148 -10.16 8.52 28.06
N LEU A 149 -10.00 8.23 29.37
CA LEU A 149 -10.72 7.16 30.08
C LEU A 149 -12.26 7.24 29.99
N ASN A 150 -12.81 8.44 29.85
CA ASN A 150 -14.25 8.69 29.78
C ASN A 150 -14.69 9.14 28.37
N ALA A 151 -13.95 8.74 27.33
CA ALA A 151 -14.40 8.95 25.96
C ALA A 151 -15.75 8.25 25.73
N PRO A 152 -16.72 8.88 25.05
CA PRO A 152 -17.93 8.20 24.64
C PRO A 152 -17.61 7.11 23.61
N LEU A 153 -18.58 6.21 23.40
CA LEU A 153 -18.54 5.27 22.29
C LEU A 153 -18.59 6.02 20.95
N VAL A 154 -18.04 5.41 19.91
CA VAL A 154 -18.13 5.91 18.53
C VAL A 154 -19.60 5.96 18.12
N LEU A 155 -20.08 7.13 17.71
CA LEU A 155 -21.46 7.33 17.30
C LEU A 155 -21.64 7.00 15.81
N PRO A 156 -22.81 6.49 15.38
CA PRO A 156 -23.12 6.32 13.96
C PRO A 156 -23.32 7.68 13.26
N ASN A 157 -23.20 7.70 11.93
CA ASN A 157 -23.45 8.87 11.08
C ASN A 157 -22.75 10.16 11.55
N THR A 158 -21.55 10.03 12.08
CA THR A 158 -20.82 11.10 12.76
C THR A 158 -19.46 11.32 12.10
N THR A 159 -19.11 12.59 11.92
CA THR A 159 -17.81 13.00 11.40
C THR A 159 -16.78 13.08 12.54
N TYR A 160 -15.66 12.38 12.36
CA TYR A 160 -14.49 12.47 13.21
C TYR A 160 -13.31 13.02 12.43
N ASN A 161 -12.50 13.88 13.06
CA ASN A 161 -11.27 14.40 12.46
C ASN A 161 -10.09 14.04 13.34
N LEU A 162 -9.04 13.48 12.74
CA LEU A 162 -7.78 13.21 13.38
C LEU A 162 -6.77 14.32 13.04
N ARG A 163 -5.98 14.71 14.04
CA ARG A 163 -4.76 15.50 13.88
C ARG A 163 -3.63 14.85 14.67
N VAL A 164 -2.51 14.65 14.00
CA VAL A 164 -1.26 14.15 14.58
C VAL A 164 -0.16 15.17 14.28
N ARG A 165 0.57 15.62 15.31
CA ARG A 165 1.73 16.51 15.14
C ARG A 165 2.95 15.94 15.82
N SER A 166 4.08 15.86 15.12
CA SER A 166 5.37 15.46 15.70
C SER A 166 6.52 16.14 14.95
N GLN A 167 7.44 16.76 15.69
CA GLN A 167 8.69 17.35 15.17
C GLN A 167 8.46 18.32 13.99
N GLY A 168 7.39 19.12 14.04
CA GLY A 168 7.03 20.07 12.98
C GLY A 168 6.33 19.47 11.76
N ARG A 169 6.09 18.16 11.74
CA ARG A 169 5.23 17.46 10.78
C ARG A 169 3.81 17.39 11.31
N GLU A 170 2.85 17.37 10.40
CA GLU A 170 1.43 17.26 10.70
C GLU A 170 0.78 16.27 9.74
N ALA A 171 -0.02 15.34 10.28
CA ALA A 171 -0.91 14.50 9.52
C ALA A 171 -2.36 14.74 9.97
N THR A 172 -3.26 14.89 9.01
CA THR A 172 -4.70 15.08 9.28
C THR A 172 -5.54 14.14 8.44
N ALA A 173 -6.64 13.65 9.01
CA ALA A 173 -7.58 12.81 8.30
C ALA A 173 -9.00 13.04 8.82
N GLN A 174 -10.00 12.72 8.00
CA GLN A 174 -11.41 12.81 8.37
C GLN A 174 -12.11 11.54 7.95
N THR A 175 -12.96 11.00 8.82
CA THR A 175 -13.84 9.86 8.52
C THR A 175 -15.28 10.20 8.90
N ILE A 176 -16.23 9.59 8.19
CA ILE A 176 -17.66 9.66 8.51
C ILE A 176 -18.12 8.23 8.80
N THR A 177 -18.47 7.97 10.06
CA THR A 177 -18.93 6.65 10.48
C THR A 177 -20.23 6.28 9.78
N PRO A 178 -20.39 5.05 9.29
CA PRO A 178 -21.66 4.57 8.78
C PRO A 178 -22.79 4.57 9.83
N GLY A 179 -24.02 4.28 9.39
CA GLY A 179 -25.13 3.99 10.30
C GLY A 179 -24.88 2.72 11.12
N ARG A 180 -25.72 2.45 12.13
CA ARG A 180 -25.72 1.14 12.81
C ARG A 180 -26.06 0.06 11.79
N PHE A 181 -25.24 -0.98 11.77
CA PHE A 181 -25.39 -2.11 10.86
C PHE A 181 -25.86 -3.30 11.67
N ASP A 182 -26.94 -3.93 11.19
CA ASP A 182 -27.57 -5.06 11.84
C ASP A 182 -27.90 -6.11 10.78
N ILE A 183 -27.46 -7.34 11.01
CA ILE A 183 -27.91 -8.52 10.26
C ILE A 183 -29.32 -8.83 10.77
N ARG A 184 -30.30 -8.77 9.87
CA ARG A 184 -31.70 -9.05 10.18
C ARG A 184 -31.98 -10.53 10.28
N GLU A 185 -31.39 -11.29 9.37
CA GLU A 185 -31.59 -12.72 9.25
C GLU A 185 -30.28 -13.38 8.82
N ALA A 186 -29.97 -14.52 9.44
CA ALA A 186 -28.95 -15.44 8.98
C ALA A 186 -29.62 -16.80 8.79
N ALA A 187 -29.29 -17.51 7.71
CA ALA A 187 -29.91 -18.78 7.38
C ALA A 187 -28.93 -19.69 6.65
N LEU A 188 -29.13 -21.00 6.84
CA LEU A 188 -28.63 -22.00 5.91
C LEU A 188 -29.71 -22.20 4.84
N ILE A 189 -29.33 -22.03 3.58
CA ILE A 189 -30.21 -22.18 2.43
C ILE A 189 -29.72 -23.32 1.53
N ASP A 190 -30.62 -23.90 0.77
CA ASP A 190 -30.31 -24.88 -0.26
C ASP A 190 -29.61 -24.18 -1.45
N ASP A 191 -28.53 -24.76 -1.96
CA ASP A 191 -27.68 -24.12 -2.98
C ASP A 191 -28.29 -24.17 -4.39
N GLN A 192 -29.29 -25.03 -4.64
CA GLN A 192 -29.97 -25.16 -5.92
C GLN A 192 -31.30 -24.39 -5.96
N THR A 193 -32.10 -24.53 -4.92
CA THR A 193 -33.46 -23.98 -4.83
C THR A 193 -33.51 -22.61 -4.13
N LEU A 194 -32.47 -22.26 -3.37
CA LEU A 194 -32.40 -21.06 -2.52
C LEU A 194 -33.49 -21.00 -1.44
N GLU A 195 -34.14 -22.13 -1.15
CA GLU A 195 -35.09 -22.24 -0.05
C GLU A 195 -34.37 -22.28 1.30
N VAL A 196 -34.98 -21.69 2.32
CA VAL A 196 -34.43 -21.71 3.67
C VAL A 196 -34.54 -23.13 4.24
N ILE A 197 -33.39 -23.76 4.49
CA ILE A 197 -33.32 -25.05 5.19
C ILE A 197 -33.59 -24.80 6.67
N ARG A 198 -32.88 -23.83 7.26
CA ARG A 198 -33.06 -23.44 8.67
C ARG A 198 -32.49 -22.03 8.96
N PRO A 199 -33.07 -21.30 9.92
CA PRO A 199 -32.47 -20.07 10.43
C PRO A 199 -31.22 -20.36 11.26
N LEU A 200 -30.35 -19.36 11.36
CA LEU A 200 -29.16 -19.32 12.20
C LEU A 200 -29.29 -18.18 13.22
N ASN A 201 -28.89 -18.44 14.46
CA ASN A 201 -28.83 -17.43 15.51
C ASN A 201 -27.71 -16.42 15.21
N ARG A 202 -27.91 -15.13 15.50
CA ARG A 202 -26.84 -14.14 15.35
C ARG A 202 -25.89 -14.22 16.54
N TYR A 203 -24.71 -13.62 16.42
CA TYR A 203 -23.72 -13.65 17.50
C TYR A 203 -24.21 -12.96 18.78
N GLU A 204 -24.93 -11.84 18.63
CA GLU A 204 -25.49 -11.10 19.77
C GLU A 204 -26.65 -11.83 20.47
N ASP A 205 -27.32 -12.76 19.79
CA ASP A 205 -28.42 -13.56 20.35
C ASP A 205 -27.92 -14.64 21.34
N GLY A 206 -26.59 -14.80 21.47
CA GLY A 206 -25.92 -15.57 22.53
C GLY A 206 -25.93 -17.09 22.37
N ASN A 207 -26.82 -17.66 21.55
CA ASN A 207 -26.93 -19.12 21.33
C ASN A 207 -26.39 -19.59 19.97
N VAL A 208 -25.21 -19.11 19.59
CA VAL A 208 -24.54 -19.52 18.32
C VAL A 208 -24.06 -20.97 18.31
N GLN A 209 -23.97 -21.63 19.47
CA GLN A 209 -23.56 -23.04 19.57
C GLN A 209 -24.58 -24.00 18.91
N GLU A 210 -25.82 -23.55 18.70
CA GLU A 210 -26.84 -24.30 17.97
C GLU A 210 -26.71 -24.18 16.44
N ASN A 211 -25.88 -23.25 15.94
CA ASN A 211 -25.64 -23.06 14.51
C ASN A 211 -24.65 -24.08 13.97
N ARG A 212 -25.00 -25.37 14.02
CA ARG A 212 -24.15 -26.47 13.53
C ARG A 212 -24.39 -26.77 12.06
N VAL A 213 -23.41 -26.52 11.22
CA VAL A 213 -23.51 -26.65 9.77
C VAL A 213 -22.54 -27.72 9.31
N VAL A 214 -23.02 -28.74 8.61
CA VAL A 214 -22.12 -29.71 7.99
C VAL A 214 -21.41 -29.03 6.83
N TYR A 215 -20.10 -29.23 6.73
CA TYR A 215 -19.27 -28.64 5.67
C TYR A 215 -19.89 -28.91 4.29
N GLN A 216 -20.16 -27.83 3.54
CA GLN A 216 -20.79 -27.87 2.21
C GLN A 216 -22.19 -28.52 2.17
N GLU A 217 -23.02 -28.41 3.22
CA GLU A 217 -24.42 -28.88 3.24
C GLU A 217 -25.42 -27.93 2.54
N GLY A 218 -25.06 -26.65 2.41
CA GLY A 218 -25.88 -25.60 1.79
C GLY A 218 -25.11 -24.28 1.75
N LEU A 219 -25.75 -23.14 1.45
CA LEU A 219 -25.10 -21.83 1.50
C LEU A 219 -25.46 -21.10 2.80
N LEU A 220 -24.48 -20.43 3.39
CA LEU A 220 -24.73 -19.49 4.48
C LEU A 220 -25.14 -18.16 3.88
N GLU A 221 -26.38 -17.75 4.14
CA GLU A 221 -26.93 -16.48 3.67
C GLU A 221 -27.18 -15.54 4.86
N MET A 222 -26.73 -14.31 4.74
CA MET A 222 -26.98 -13.22 5.68
C MET A 222 -27.73 -12.12 4.95
N ARG A 223 -28.80 -11.63 5.57
CA ARG A 223 -29.68 -10.58 5.03
C ARG A 223 -29.69 -9.39 5.97
N PHE A 224 -29.52 -8.20 5.42
CA PHE A 224 -29.49 -6.94 6.16
C PHE A 224 -30.20 -5.84 5.37
N ASP A 225 -30.38 -4.68 6.01
CA ASP A 225 -30.79 -3.47 5.31
C ASP A 225 -29.54 -2.74 4.79
N PRO A 226 -29.41 -2.50 3.47
CA PRO A 226 -28.28 -1.76 2.96
C PRO A 226 -28.18 -0.37 3.57
N LEU A 227 -27.00 -0.05 4.09
CA LEU A 227 -26.65 1.28 4.58
C LEU A 227 -26.02 2.13 3.48
N PRO A 228 -26.06 3.47 3.59
CA PRO A 228 -25.26 4.38 2.77
C PRO A 228 -23.78 4.35 3.20
N ALA A 229 -23.14 3.19 3.10
CA ALA A 229 -21.72 2.97 3.30
C ALA A 229 -20.96 3.03 1.95
N SER A 230 -19.63 3.13 1.97
CA SER A 230 -18.83 3.08 0.73
C SER A 230 -18.72 1.67 0.16
N GLY A 231 -18.89 0.65 0.99
CA GLY A 231 -18.98 -0.75 0.60
C GLY A 231 -19.10 -1.66 1.81
N TYR A 232 -19.04 -2.96 1.55
CA TYR A 232 -19.00 -3.99 2.57
C TYR A 232 -17.70 -4.78 2.49
N HIS A 233 -17.27 -5.28 3.64
CA HIS A 233 -16.08 -6.09 3.81
C HIS A 233 -16.40 -7.23 4.78
N ILE A 234 -16.07 -8.47 4.42
CA ILE A 234 -16.34 -9.63 5.26
C ILE A 234 -15.03 -10.13 5.85
N ALA A 235 -15.04 -10.47 7.13
CA ALA A 235 -13.98 -11.24 7.77
C ALA A 235 -14.55 -12.53 8.35
N ILE A 236 -13.80 -13.62 8.26
CA ILE A 236 -14.08 -14.89 8.93
C ILE A 236 -12.90 -15.25 9.83
N GLU A 237 -13.20 -15.87 10.97
CA GLU A 237 -12.21 -16.33 11.93
C GLU A 237 -12.64 -17.70 12.48
N SER A 238 -11.74 -18.68 12.41
CA SER A 238 -11.83 -19.94 13.15
C SER A 238 -11.31 -19.71 14.56
N LEU A 239 -12.15 -19.99 15.56
CA LEU A 239 -11.87 -19.70 16.97
C LEU A 239 -11.15 -20.83 17.70
N ASP A 240 -11.06 -22.01 17.11
CA ASP A 240 -10.41 -23.17 17.70
C ASP A 240 -9.09 -23.49 16.97
N PRO A 241 -7.93 -23.21 17.58
CA PRO A 241 -6.63 -23.44 16.94
C PRO A 241 -6.29 -24.93 16.76
N GLU A 242 -6.99 -25.82 17.48
CA GLU A 242 -6.73 -27.28 17.46
C GLU A 242 -7.71 -28.04 16.56
N SER A 243 -8.61 -27.34 15.87
CA SER A 243 -9.66 -27.98 15.07
C SER A 243 -9.13 -28.67 13.82
N ASP A 244 -9.78 -29.78 13.45
CA ASP A 244 -9.48 -30.56 12.26
C ASP A 244 -9.66 -29.77 10.96
N PHE A 245 -8.89 -30.14 9.94
CA PHE A 245 -9.03 -29.60 8.57
C PHE A 245 -10.18 -30.28 7.83
N VAL A 246 -11.04 -29.51 7.16
CA VAL A 246 -12.27 -30.02 6.51
C VAL A 246 -12.24 -29.98 4.99
N VAL A 247 -11.21 -29.38 4.38
CA VAL A 247 -11.05 -29.38 2.93
C VAL A 247 -10.51 -30.74 2.49
N TYR A 248 -11.43 -31.62 2.09
CA TYR A 248 -11.11 -32.91 1.49
C TYR A 248 -10.85 -32.70 -0.01
N SER A 249 -9.59 -32.44 -0.36
CA SER A 249 -9.14 -32.39 -1.74
C SER A 249 -7.84 -33.16 -1.85
N ASP A 250 -7.76 -34.05 -2.83
CA ASP A 250 -6.50 -34.73 -3.19
C ASP A 250 -5.45 -33.74 -3.75
N LEU A 251 -5.84 -32.47 -3.91
CA LEU A 251 -5.00 -31.37 -4.38
C LEU A 251 -4.33 -30.58 -3.25
N VAL A 252 -4.62 -30.88 -1.97
CA VAL A 252 -3.98 -30.21 -0.82
C VAL A 252 -3.19 -31.24 -0.02
N ASP A 253 -1.88 -31.17 -0.12
CA ASP A 253 -0.99 -32.07 0.65
C ASP A 253 -0.82 -31.60 2.11
N GLU A 254 -0.05 -32.36 2.90
CA GLU A 254 0.15 -32.05 4.33
C GLU A 254 0.95 -30.76 4.55
N ASP A 255 1.85 -30.42 3.63
CA ASP A 255 2.68 -29.23 3.72
C ASP A 255 1.84 -27.98 3.37
N GLU A 256 1.06 -28.03 2.30
CA GLU A 256 0.12 -26.96 1.92
C GLU A 256 -0.97 -26.72 2.98
N ARG A 257 -1.38 -27.75 3.72
CA ARG A 257 -2.34 -27.61 4.82
C ARG A 257 -1.83 -26.68 5.93
N ALA A 258 -0.52 -26.67 6.18
CA ALA A 258 0.08 -25.84 7.23
C ALA A 258 0.04 -24.35 6.89
N ASP A 259 -0.09 -24.01 5.61
CA ASP A 259 -0.13 -22.63 5.12
C ASP A 259 -1.54 -22.01 5.16
N PHE A 260 -2.59 -22.81 5.39
CA PHE A 260 -3.95 -22.29 5.47
C PHE A 260 -4.17 -21.45 6.73
N GLU A 261 -4.44 -20.17 6.51
CA GLU A 261 -4.80 -19.24 7.57
C GLU A 261 -6.15 -19.58 8.22
N ARG A 262 -6.24 -19.34 9.53
CA ARG A 262 -7.48 -19.48 10.32
C ARG A 262 -8.33 -18.22 10.33
N TYR A 263 -7.82 -17.15 9.74
CA TYR A 263 -8.54 -15.90 9.50
C TYR A 263 -8.57 -15.65 8.00
N GLY A 264 -9.60 -14.98 7.52
CA GLY A 264 -9.70 -14.61 6.12
C GLY A 264 -10.58 -13.39 5.94
N SER A 265 -10.39 -12.67 4.85
CA SER A 265 -11.20 -11.51 4.50
C SER A 265 -11.52 -11.47 3.03
N SER A 266 -12.69 -10.94 2.68
CA SER A 266 -13.07 -10.71 1.30
C SER A 266 -12.40 -9.45 0.74
N PRO A 267 -12.33 -9.27 -0.58
CA PRO A 267 -12.24 -7.93 -1.16
C PRO A 267 -13.43 -7.05 -0.74
N ALA A 268 -13.34 -5.75 -0.98
CA ALA A 268 -14.49 -4.86 -0.85
C ALA A 268 -15.55 -5.20 -1.92
N PHE A 269 -16.82 -5.15 -1.56
CA PHE A 269 -17.92 -5.38 -2.51
C PHE A 269 -19.14 -4.53 -2.18
N GLU A 270 -20.04 -4.41 -3.14
CA GLU A 270 -21.36 -3.81 -2.97
C GLU A 270 -22.41 -4.89 -2.70
N ALA A 271 -23.33 -4.65 -1.77
CA ALA A 271 -24.47 -5.52 -1.49
C ALA A 271 -25.77 -4.70 -1.58
N THR A 272 -26.14 -4.35 -2.80
CA THR A 272 -27.28 -3.45 -3.08
C THR A 272 -28.64 -4.06 -2.75
N ASP A 273 -28.73 -5.39 -2.77
CA ASP A 273 -29.91 -6.17 -2.38
C ASP A 273 -29.94 -6.51 -0.88
N GLY A 274 -28.85 -6.21 -0.15
CA GLY A 274 -28.72 -6.53 1.28
C GLY A 274 -28.54 -8.02 1.55
N ILE A 275 -28.07 -8.78 0.57
CA ILE A 275 -27.86 -10.23 0.68
C ILE A 275 -26.37 -10.55 0.50
N VAL A 276 -25.83 -11.35 1.41
CA VAL A 276 -24.49 -11.91 1.31
C VAL A 276 -24.58 -13.42 1.42
N ARG A 277 -24.00 -14.12 0.43
CA ARG A 277 -23.83 -15.57 0.45
C ARG A 277 -22.37 -15.89 0.64
N PHE A 278 -22.07 -16.65 1.68
CA PHE A 278 -20.70 -16.95 2.06
C PHE A 278 -20.19 -18.20 1.33
N PRO A 279 -19.02 -18.12 0.67
CA PRO A 279 -18.47 -19.27 -0.05
C PRO A 279 -17.69 -20.22 0.87
N TRP A 280 -17.83 -21.53 0.63
CA TRP A 280 -17.14 -22.56 1.42
C TRP A 280 -15.62 -22.61 1.25
N PHE A 281 -15.08 -22.04 0.16
CA PHE A 281 -13.62 -21.99 -0.03
C PHE A 281 -12.92 -21.14 1.04
N ALA A 282 -13.66 -20.28 1.75
CA ALA A 282 -13.13 -19.48 2.85
C ALA A 282 -13.15 -20.23 4.22
N VAL A 283 -13.56 -21.50 4.24
CA VAL A 283 -13.60 -22.35 5.45
C VAL A 283 -12.69 -23.55 5.24
N ALA A 284 -11.55 -23.52 5.93
CA ALA A 284 -10.54 -24.59 5.88
C ALA A 284 -10.64 -25.57 7.06
N TYR A 285 -11.24 -25.15 8.17
CA TYR A 285 -11.21 -25.88 9.44
C TYR A 285 -12.61 -26.17 9.99
N ALA A 286 -12.72 -27.20 10.82
CA ALA A 286 -13.91 -27.53 11.61
C ALA A 286 -14.05 -26.59 12.82
N GLY A 287 -15.12 -26.76 13.58
CA GLY A 287 -15.29 -26.11 14.88
C GLY A 287 -15.89 -24.70 14.79
N PRO A 288 -15.77 -23.90 15.86
CA PRO A 288 -16.43 -22.60 15.98
C PRO A 288 -15.81 -21.55 15.06
N HIS A 289 -16.66 -20.84 14.32
CA HIS A 289 -16.32 -19.75 13.43
C HIS A 289 -17.17 -18.51 13.74
N VAL A 290 -16.63 -17.34 13.43
CA VAL A 290 -17.39 -16.09 13.41
C VAL A 290 -17.18 -15.39 12.07
N ILE A 291 -18.29 -15.09 11.39
CA ILE A 291 -18.32 -14.17 10.26
C ILE A 291 -18.70 -12.79 10.76
N ARG A 292 -17.95 -11.78 10.34
CA ARG A 292 -18.20 -10.36 10.60
C ARG A 292 -18.41 -9.64 9.29
N ILE A 293 -19.51 -8.91 9.16
CA ILE A 293 -19.76 -8.04 8.01
C ILE A 293 -19.57 -6.59 8.48
N TYR A 294 -18.63 -5.91 7.84
CA TYR A 294 -18.35 -4.50 8.07
C TYR A 294 -19.01 -3.68 6.96
N ALA A 295 -19.87 -2.74 7.33
CA ALA A 295 -20.20 -1.62 6.46
C ALA A 295 -19.10 -0.57 6.67
N VAL A 296 -18.33 -0.27 5.62
CA VAL A 296 -17.08 0.53 5.73
C VAL A 296 -17.23 1.94 5.19
N ASP A 297 -16.49 2.89 5.78
CA ASP A 297 -16.37 4.25 5.28
C ASP A 297 -15.46 4.34 4.04
N LYS A 298 -15.39 5.53 3.47
CA LYS A 298 -14.56 5.81 2.29
C LYS A 298 -13.07 5.51 2.53
N ASN A 299 -12.55 5.85 3.71
CA ASN A 299 -11.11 5.73 3.97
C ASN A 299 -10.68 4.27 4.04
N TRP A 300 -11.46 3.44 4.74
CA TRP A 300 -11.24 2.00 4.73
C TRP A 300 -11.46 1.42 3.33
N PHE A 301 -12.59 1.73 2.69
CA PHE A 301 -12.93 1.21 1.36
C PHE A 301 -11.84 1.48 0.31
N ASP A 302 -11.31 2.71 0.28
CA ASP A 302 -10.23 3.10 -0.64
C ASP A 302 -8.93 2.33 -0.36
N LEU A 303 -8.58 2.09 0.90
CA LEU A 303 -7.39 1.33 1.26
C LEU A 303 -7.49 -0.11 0.76
N ILE A 304 -8.51 -0.86 1.17
CA ILE A 304 -8.59 -2.30 0.90
C ILE A 304 -8.69 -2.63 -0.59
N ARG A 305 -9.22 -1.73 -1.41
CA ARG A 305 -9.29 -1.92 -2.87
C ARG A 305 -8.03 -1.50 -3.62
N SER A 306 -7.10 -0.82 -2.96
CA SER A 306 -5.87 -0.28 -3.58
C SER A 306 -4.59 -0.88 -3.02
N VAL A 307 -4.68 -1.72 -1.99
CA VAL A 307 -3.55 -2.50 -1.47
C VAL A 307 -3.35 -3.74 -2.37
N PRO A 308 -2.18 -3.90 -3.00
CA PRO A 308 -1.92 -5.02 -3.91
C PRO A 308 -1.91 -6.41 -3.24
N GLU A 309 -1.64 -6.47 -1.93
CA GLU A 309 -1.48 -7.72 -1.15
C GLU A 309 -2.74 -8.57 -1.08
N PHE A 310 -3.94 -7.98 -1.13
CA PHE A 310 -5.20 -8.76 -1.14
C PHE A 310 -5.41 -9.61 -2.40
N PHE A 311 -4.50 -9.49 -3.34
CA PHE A 311 -4.53 -10.19 -4.61
C PHE A 311 -3.21 -10.90 -4.90
N GLN A 312 -2.24 -11.04 -3.99
CA GLN A 312 -0.95 -11.66 -4.32
C GLN A 312 -1.00 -13.20 -4.31
N ASP A 313 -0.29 -13.84 -5.24
CA ASP A 313 0.14 -15.24 -5.09
C ASP A 313 1.34 -15.34 -4.12
N ASP A 314 1.71 -16.55 -3.71
CA ASP A 314 2.83 -16.81 -2.78
C ASP A 314 4.20 -16.31 -3.29
N ASP A 315 4.28 -15.97 -4.58
CA ASP A 315 5.47 -15.39 -5.23
C ASP A 315 5.46 -13.84 -5.23
N GLY A 316 4.45 -13.21 -4.62
CA GLY A 316 4.30 -11.75 -4.52
C GLY A 316 3.79 -11.09 -5.80
N ASN A 317 3.26 -11.86 -6.75
CA ASN A 317 2.62 -11.32 -7.94
C ASN A 317 1.15 -11.00 -7.62
N ALA A 318 0.78 -9.73 -7.76
CA ALA A 318 -0.63 -9.34 -7.66
C ALA A 318 -1.45 -9.98 -8.80
N PHE A 319 -2.23 -11.01 -8.45
CA PHE A 319 -3.34 -11.62 -9.18
C PHE A 319 -4.58 -10.71 -9.16
N GLN A 320 -4.55 -9.66 -9.98
CA GLN A 320 -5.80 -9.09 -10.49
C GLN A 320 -6.16 -9.89 -11.76
N PRO A 321 -7.33 -10.55 -11.86
CA PRO A 321 -7.71 -11.25 -13.08
C PRO A 321 -7.72 -10.28 -14.27
N GLY A 322 -6.69 -10.34 -15.12
CA GLY A 322 -6.54 -9.50 -16.31
C GLY A 322 -5.53 -8.34 -16.24
N GLY A 323 -4.75 -8.18 -15.17
CA GLY A 323 -3.68 -7.16 -15.10
C GLY A 323 -2.36 -7.64 -15.73
N LEU A 324 -1.68 -6.77 -16.48
CA LEU A 324 -0.30 -7.02 -16.95
C LEU A 324 0.71 -6.75 -15.81
N ALA A 325 1.90 -7.34 -15.92
CA ALA A 325 3.01 -6.99 -15.04
C ALA A 325 3.29 -5.47 -15.12
N GLY A 326 3.13 -4.78 -13.99
CA GLY A 326 3.26 -3.32 -13.89
C GLY A 326 1.94 -2.56 -13.77
N ASP A 327 0.80 -3.17 -14.08
CA ASP A 327 -0.53 -2.55 -13.89
C ASP A 327 -0.91 -2.46 -12.39
N ASN A 328 -0.32 -3.31 -11.55
CA ASN A 328 -0.54 -3.35 -10.09
C ASN A 328 0.41 -2.44 -9.29
N PHE A 329 1.13 -1.52 -9.93
CA PHE A 329 1.95 -0.51 -9.24
C PHE A 329 1.14 0.76 -8.92
N GLU A 330 -0.13 0.60 -8.49
CA GLU A 330 -0.86 1.70 -7.88
C GLU A 330 -0.48 1.80 -6.40
N ARG A 331 -0.16 3.01 -5.95
CA ARG A 331 0.07 3.25 -4.52
C ARG A 331 -1.27 3.08 -3.79
N PRO A 332 -1.28 2.48 -2.60
CA PRO A 332 -2.49 2.47 -1.78
C PRO A 332 -3.05 3.89 -1.61
N LEU A 333 -4.36 3.99 -1.69
CA LEU A 333 -5.11 5.23 -1.57
C LEU A 333 -5.28 5.57 -0.10
N PHE A 334 -4.38 6.39 0.40
CA PHE A 334 -4.45 6.92 1.75
C PHE A 334 -5.26 8.22 1.77
N ASN A 335 -6.26 8.29 2.64
CA ASN A 335 -7.05 9.49 2.90
C ASN A 335 -6.49 10.24 4.14
N VAL A 336 -5.17 10.41 4.17
CA VAL A 336 -4.41 11.10 5.23
C VAL A 336 -3.57 12.20 4.58
N ASP A 337 -3.87 13.45 4.87
CA ASP A 337 -3.10 14.60 4.40
C ASP A 337 -1.83 14.76 5.24
N GLY A 338 -0.67 14.97 4.59
CA GLY A 338 0.62 15.13 5.28
C GLY A 338 1.23 13.86 5.87
N GLY A 339 0.60 12.70 5.63
CA GLY A 339 1.06 11.38 6.05
C GLY A 339 0.54 10.27 5.15
N ILE A 340 0.63 9.03 5.61
CA ILE A 340 0.04 7.83 4.99
C ILE A 340 -0.65 6.97 6.06
N GLY A 341 -1.30 5.87 5.63
CA GLY A 341 -2.00 4.94 6.51
C GLY A 341 -3.52 5.18 6.55
N ILE A 342 -4.17 4.77 7.63
CA ILE A 342 -5.61 4.73 7.75
C ILE A 342 -6.14 5.43 9.00
N PHE A 343 -7.10 6.32 8.78
CA PHE A 343 -8.03 6.79 9.79
C PHE A 343 -9.43 6.56 9.25
N GLY A 344 -9.93 5.35 9.43
CA GLY A 344 -11.18 4.88 8.84
C GLY A 344 -12.25 4.59 9.89
N SER A 345 -13.42 4.19 9.42
CA SER A 345 -14.49 3.76 10.30
C SER A 345 -15.39 2.70 9.66
N ALA A 346 -16.10 1.96 10.50
CA ALA A 346 -17.07 0.97 10.07
C ALA A 346 -18.16 0.77 11.13
N SER A 347 -19.28 0.20 10.72
CA SER A 347 -20.21 -0.50 11.60
C SER A 347 -20.15 -2.00 11.29
N VAL A 348 -20.42 -2.83 12.28
CA VAL A 348 -20.21 -4.28 12.18
C VAL A 348 -21.29 -5.04 12.93
N ASP A 349 -21.68 -6.17 12.36
CA ASP A 349 -22.46 -7.21 13.02
C ASP A 349 -21.92 -8.59 12.58
N SER A 350 -22.30 -9.64 13.29
CA SER A 350 -21.67 -10.95 13.19
C SER A 350 -22.60 -12.12 13.41
N VAL A 351 -22.24 -13.24 12.79
CA VAL A 351 -22.90 -14.54 12.94
C VAL A 351 -21.85 -15.56 13.35
N GLY A 352 -22.11 -16.28 14.44
CA GLY A 352 -21.29 -17.41 14.87
C GLY A 352 -21.90 -18.73 14.41
N PHE A 353 -21.08 -19.70 14.02
CA PHE A 353 -21.53 -21.04 13.65
C PHE A 353 -20.44 -22.08 13.93
N GLU A 354 -20.84 -23.34 14.05
CA GLU A 354 -19.93 -24.47 14.24
C GLU A 354 -19.92 -25.31 12.95
N VAL A 355 -18.73 -25.49 12.38
CA VAL A 355 -18.53 -26.31 11.18
C VAL A 355 -18.30 -27.76 11.62
N LEU A 356 -19.18 -28.65 11.18
CA LEU A 356 -19.01 -30.08 11.36
C LEU A 356 -18.36 -30.69 10.11
N PRO A 357 -17.35 -31.56 10.27
CA PRO A 357 -16.82 -32.31 9.15
C PRO A 357 -17.94 -33.08 8.43
N ARG A 358 -17.84 -33.18 7.10
CA ARG A 358 -18.75 -34.04 6.35
C ARG A 358 -18.52 -35.49 6.79
N PRO A 359 -19.57 -36.25 7.14
CA PRO A 359 -19.42 -37.68 7.41
C PRO A 359 -18.70 -38.34 6.24
N SER A 360 -17.67 -39.15 6.51
CA SER A 360 -16.91 -39.89 5.49
C SER A 360 -17.88 -40.59 4.53
N GLN A 361 -17.79 -40.29 3.23
CA GLN A 361 -18.46 -41.07 2.19
C GLN A 361 -17.81 -42.44 2.03
#